data_AF-A0A445BSN5-F1
#
_entry.id   AF-A0A445BSN5-F1
#
_cell.length_a   1.000
_cell.length_b   1.000
_cell.length_c   1.000
_cell.angle_alpha   90.00
_cell.angle_beta   90.00
_cell.angle_gamma   90.00
#
_symmetry.space_group_name_H-M   'P 1'
#
loop_
_entity.id
_entity.type
_entity.pdbx_description
1 polymer ?
#
loop_
_entity_poly.entity_id
_entity_poly.type
_entity_poly.pdbx_seq_one_letter_code
_entity_poly.pdbx_strand_id
1 'polypeptide(L)'
;MKTDNKGMVISFSEKPKGEDLKAMQVDTTLLRLSWEEAEKKPYIASMGVYVFKKDLLFNLLRWRFATANDFGLEVIPACASEFCIKIVDSIVSHG
;
A
#
# COMPACT_ATOMS: atom_id res chain seq x y z
N MET A 1 -1.68 2.61 -3.61
CA MET A 1 -0.53 1.71 -3.38
C MET A 1 -0.30 0.89 -4.63
N LYS A 2 0.91 0.36 -4.86
CA LYS A 2 1.21 -0.53 -5.99
C LYS A 2 1.76 -1.85 -5.49
N THR A 3 1.33 -2.94 -6.09
CA THR A 3 1.79 -4.29 -5.76
C THR A 3 2.47 -4.97 -6.94
N ASP A 4 3.30 -5.96 -6.63
CA ASP A 4 3.73 -6.95 -7.60
C ASP A 4 2.66 -8.04 -7.83
N ASN A 5 2.98 -9.02 -8.67
CA ASN A 5 2.11 -10.16 -8.98
C ASN A 5 1.95 -11.17 -7.83
N LYS A 6 2.66 -10.99 -6.71
CA LYS A 6 2.55 -11.81 -5.50
C LYS A 6 1.74 -11.09 -4.40
N GLY A 7 1.18 -9.91 -4.70
CA GLY A 7 0.47 -9.08 -3.74
C GLY A 7 1.38 -8.39 -2.72
N MET A 8 2.69 -8.30 -3.01
CA MET A 8 3.65 -7.57 -2.20
C MET A 8 3.58 -6.09 -2.56
N VAL A 9 3.49 -5.22 -1.55
CA VAL A 9 3.51 -3.78 -1.80
C VAL A 9 4.92 -3.35 -2.17
N ILE A 10 5.06 -2.69 -3.32
CA ILE A 10 6.35 -2.22 -3.86
C ILE A 10 6.44 -0.69 -3.90
N SER A 11 5.32 0.02 -3.81
CA SER A 11 5.31 1.49 -3.79
C SER A 11 4.04 2.06 -3.14
N PHE A 12 4.20 3.22 -2.52
CA PHE A 12 3.14 4.05 -1.98
C PHE A 12 3.21 5.43 -2.62
N SER A 13 2.05 5.99 -2.93
CA SER A 13 1.93 7.37 -3.37
C SER A 13 0.67 7.95 -2.75
N GLU A 14 0.80 9.10 -2.10
CA GLU A 14 -0.33 9.81 -1.50
C GLU A 14 -1.05 10.62 -2.58
N LYS A 15 -2.32 10.28 -2.82
CA LYS A 15 -3.22 10.97 -3.78
C LYS A 15 -2.54 11.31 -5.13
N PRO A 16 -1.95 10.32 -5.83
CA PRO A 16 -1.29 10.56 -7.10
C PRO A 16 -2.27 11.10 -8.15
N LYS A 17 -1.76 11.87 -9.12
CA LYS A 17 -2.54 12.48 -10.19
C LYS A 17 -1.85 12.30 -11.54
N GLY A 18 -2.61 12.40 -12.63
CA GLY A 18 -2.05 12.36 -13.98
C GLY A 18 -1.25 11.08 -14.26
N GLU A 19 -0.03 11.24 -14.74
CA GLU A 19 0.86 10.11 -15.06
C GLU A 19 1.26 9.29 -13.82
N ASP A 20 1.40 9.93 -12.66
CA ASP A 20 1.70 9.22 -11.41
C ASP A 20 0.54 8.31 -11.00
N LEU A 21 -0.72 8.74 -11.22
CA LEU A 21 -1.87 7.89 -10.96
C LEU A 21 -1.86 6.69 -11.89
N LYS A 22 -1.65 6.90 -13.20
CA LYS A 22 -1.56 5.80 -14.18
C LYS A 22 -0.45 4.81 -13.83
N ALA A 23 0.70 5.29 -13.35
CA ALA A 23 1.81 4.44 -12.94
C ALA A 23 1.49 3.54 -11.73
N MET A 24 0.44 3.87 -10.96
CA MET A 24 -0.01 3.15 -9.77
C MET A 24 -1.07 2.07 -10.06
N GLN A 25 -1.43 1.83 -11.32
CA GLN A 25 -2.33 0.74 -11.68
C GLN A 25 -1.76 -0.63 -11.26
N VAL A 26 -2.66 -1.50 -10.81
CA VAL A 26 -2.39 -2.88 -10.40
C VAL A 26 -3.44 -3.81 -10.98
N ASP A 27 -3.08 -5.08 -11.14
CA ASP A 27 -4.04 -6.13 -11.46
C ASP A 27 -4.87 -6.49 -10.22
N THR A 28 -6.07 -5.93 -10.12
CA THR A 28 -6.97 -6.15 -8.99
C THR A 28 -7.73 -7.47 -9.06
N THR A 29 -7.56 -8.29 -10.11
CA THR A 29 -8.06 -9.69 -10.11
C THR A 29 -7.37 -10.53 -9.04
N LEU A 30 -6.13 -10.19 -8.68
CA LEU A 30 -5.41 -10.77 -7.55
C LEU A 30 -6.11 -10.53 -6.21
N LEU A 31 -6.99 -9.53 -6.14
CA LEU A 31 -7.83 -9.21 -5.00
C LEU A 31 -9.25 -9.78 -5.14
N ARG A 32 -9.42 -10.84 -5.95
CA ARG A 32 -10.67 -11.57 -6.18
C ARG A 32 -11.77 -10.76 -6.87
N LEU A 33 -11.40 -9.68 -7.56
CA LEU A 33 -12.33 -9.04 -8.50
C LEU A 33 -12.47 -9.87 -9.77
N SER A 34 -13.65 -9.79 -10.39
CA SER A 34 -13.81 -10.24 -11.77
C SER A 34 -12.96 -9.40 -12.73
N TRP A 35 -12.64 -9.94 -13.91
CA TRP A 35 -11.89 -9.19 -14.94
C TRP A 35 -12.56 -7.86 -15.30
N GLU A 36 -13.89 -7.84 -15.42
CA GLU A 36 -14.65 -6.63 -15.75
C GLU A 36 -14.58 -5.57 -14.64
N GLU A 37 -14.63 -6.00 -13.37
CA GLU A 37 -14.47 -5.08 -12.24
C GLU A 37 -13.04 -4.59 -12.10
N ALA A 38 -12.06 -5.44 -12.38
CA ALA A 38 -10.65 -5.09 -12.27
C ALA A 38 -10.23 -4.02 -13.29
N GLU A 39 -10.74 -4.10 -14.52
CA GLU A 39 -10.53 -3.08 -15.55
C GLU A 39 -11.13 -1.72 -15.14
N LYS A 40 -12.31 -1.73 -14.51
CA LYS A 40 -12.96 -0.52 -14.00
C LYS A 40 -12.26 0.04 -12.75
N LYS A 41 -11.70 -0.84 -11.90
CA LYS A 41 -11.10 -0.49 -10.61
C LYS A 41 -9.63 -0.93 -10.55
N PRO A 42 -8.73 -0.33 -11.35
CA PRO A 42 -7.33 -0.77 -11.43
C PRO A 42 -6.45 -0.20 -10.30
N TYR A 43 -7.05 0.50 -9.32
CA TYR A 43 -6.30 1.14 -8.24
C TYR A 43 -6.69 0.60 -6.87
N ILE A 44 -5.71 0.58 -5.98
CA ILE A 44 -5.88 0.18 -4.58
C ILE A 44 -5.47 1.31 -3.63
N ALA A 45 -6.27 1.53 -2.59
CA ALA A 45 -6.02 2.49 -1.54
C ALA A 45 -5.84 1.80 -0.18
N SER A 46 -4.94 2.35 0.64
CA SER A 46 -4.78 1.88 2.02
C SER A 46 -6.01 2.27 2.84
N MET A 47 -6.52 1.34 3.65
CA MET A 47 -7.59 1.62 4.63
C MET A 47 -7.06 2.24 5.93
N GLY A 48 -5.73 2.32 6.10
CA GLY A 48 -5.12 2.79 7.35
C GLY A 48 -5.13 1.76 8.49
N VAL A 49 -5.40 0.49 8.19
CA VAL A 49 -5.37 -0.60 9.17
C VAL A 49 -4.20 -1.52 8.84
N TYR A 50 -3.36 -1.80 9.84
CA TYR A 50 -2.11 -2.51 9.67
C TYR A 50 -1.89 -3.53 10.80
N VAL A 51 -1.29 -4.67 10.48
CA VAL A 51 -0.94 -5.72 11.44
C VAL A 51 0.57 -5.89 11.47
N PHE A 52 1.15 -5.89 12.66
CA PHE A 52 2.60 -5.92 12.85
C PHE A 52 3.05 -6.99 13.84
N LYS A 53 4.28 -7.47 13.62
CA LYS A 53 5.06 -8.05 14.72
C LYS A 53 5.34 -6.97 15.76
N LYS A 54 5.04 -7.26 17.02
CA LYS A 54 5.15 -6.32 18.14
C LYS A 54 6.53 -5.65 18.23
N ASP A 55 7.61 -6.43 18.16
CA ASP A 55 8.98 -5.90 18.33
C ASP A 55 9.40 -5.01 17.16
N LEU A 56 8.95 -5.35 15.94
CA LEU A 56 9.16 -4.51 14.77
C LEU A 56 8.49 -3.14 14.95
N LEU A 57 7.23 -3.12 15.41
CA LEU A 57 6.51 -1.87 15.65
C LEU A 57 7.24 -0.98 16.66
N PHE A 58 7.72 -1.55 17.78
CA PHE A 58 8.49 -0.77 18.75
C PHE A 58 9.79 -0.23 18.16
N ASN A 59 10.51 -1.02 17.37
CA ASN A 59 11.75 -0.57 16.75
C ASN A 59 11.51 0.57 15.75
N LEU A 60 10.45 0.47 14.95
CA LEU A 60 10.05 1.52 14.01
C LEU A 60 9.73 2.82 14.75
N LEU A 61 8.85 2.76 15.76
CA LEU A 61 8.35 3.96 16.44
C LEU A 61 9.37 4.60 17.40
N ARG A 62 10.22 3.82 18.07
CA ARG A 62 11.17 4.36 19.06
C ARG A 62 12.49 4.82 18.47
N TRP A 63 12.97 4.12 17.44
CA TRP A 63 14.36 4.29 16.98
C TRP A 63 14.46 4.82 15.56
N ARG A 64 13.64 4.32 14.63
CA ARG A 64 13.78 4.67 13.21
C ARG A 64 12.96 5.90 12.81
N PHE A 65 11.75 6.01 13.32
CA PHE A 65 10.78 7.04 12.96
C PHE A 65 10.27 7.78 14.20
N ALA A 66 11.19 8.06 15.14
CA ALA A 66 10.86 8.66 16.44
C ALA A 66 10.20 10.05 16.34
N THR A 67 10.37 10.74 15.22
CA THR A 67 9.81 12.07 14.96
C THR A 67 8.70 12.07 13.90
N ALA A 68 8.32 10.91 13.37
CA ALA A 68 7.22 10.81 12.42
C ALA A 68 5.88 11.05 13.13
N ASN A 69 4.98 11.76 12.47
CA ASN A 69 3.68 12.15 13.02
C ASN A 69 2.54 11.32 12.39
N ASP A 70 2.70 10.92 11.13
CA ASP A 70 1.72 10.12 10.41
C ASP A 70 2.28 8.76 10.01
N PHE A 71 1.65 7.71 10.54
CA PHE A 71 2.09 6.35 10.29
C PHE A 71 1.83 5.90 8.85
N GLY A 72 0.69 6.28 8.27
CA GLY A 72 0.27 5.86 6.93
C GLY A 72 0.99 6.61 5.80
N LEU A 73 1.41 7.85 6.06
CA LEU A 73 2.05 8.72 5.07
C LEU A 73 3.58 8.75 5.19
N GLU A 74 4.14 8.57 6.39
CA GLU A 74 5.59 8.67 6.58
C GLU A 74 6.21 7.29 6.81
N VAL A 75 5.69 6.52 7.76
CA VAL A 75 6.32 5.26 8.20
C VAL A 75 6.11 4.13 7.20
N ILE A 76 4.86 3.89 6.79
CA ILE A 76 4.51 2.79 5.88
C ILE A 76 5.20 2.93 4.51
N PRO A 77 5.17 4.11 3.83
CA PRO A 77 5.85 4.28 2.56
C PRO A 77 7.36 4.06 2.66
N ALA A 78 8.00 4.56 3.73
CA ALA A 78 9.43 4.36 3.97
C ALA A 78 9.79 2.88 4.22
N CYS A 79 8.86 2.10 4.77
CA CYS A 79 9.06 0.66 5.01
C CYS A 79 8.89 -0.22 3.76
N ALA A 80 8.23 0.27 2.70
CA ALA A 80 7.82 -0.54 1.57
C ALA A 80 8.97 -1.17 0.76
N SER A 81 10.13 -0.51 0.75
CA SER A 81 11.33 -1.01 0.06
C SER A 81 12.17 -1.96 0.92
N GLU A 82 11.97 -1.96 2.24
CA GLU A 82 12.81 -2.70 3.20
C GLU A 82 12.09 -3.90 3.83
N PHE A 83 10.77 -3.83 3.94
CA PHE A 83 9.96 -4.85 4.60
C PHE A 83 9.00 -5.53 3.63
N CYS A 84 8.77 -6.81 3.90
CA CYS A 84 7.78 -7.62 3.22
C CYS A 84 6.36 -7.22 3.69
N ILE A 85 5.74 -6.26 3.00
CA ILE A 85 4.37 -5.80 3.28
C ILE A 85 3.38 -6.53 2.37
N LYS A 86 2.42 -7.25 2.96
CA LYS A 86 1.35 -7.95 2.24
C LYS A 86 0.01 -7.29 2.46
N ILE A 87 -0.78 -7.23 1.39
CA ILE A 87 -2.18 -6.80 1.47
C ILE A 87 -3.02 -7.96 1.98
N VAL A 88 -3.77 -7.70 3.05
CA VAL A 88 -4.79 -8.62 3.57
C VAL A 88 -6.17 -8.21 3.06
N ASP A 89 -6.42 -6.91 3.03
CA ASP A 89 -7.63 -6.29 2.47
C ASP A 89 -7.29 -4.87 1.97
N SER A 90 -8.08 -4.35 1.03
CA SER A 90 -7.90 -3.00 0.48
C SER A 90 -9.15 -2.47 -0.22
N ILE A 91 -9.29 -1.15 -0.24
CA ILE A 91 -10.33 -0.49 -1.06
C ILE A 91 -9.84 -0.40 -2.51
N VAL A 92 -10.68 -0.84 -3.43
CA VAL A 92 -10.47 -0.70 -4.88
C VAL A 92 -11.20 0.54 -5.41
N SER A 93 -10.56 1.29 -6.30
CA SER A 93 -11.08 2.57 -6.83
C SER A 93 -10.89 2.68 -8.34
N HIS A 94 -11.71 3.53 -8.97
CA HIS A 94 -11.68 3.83 -10.42
C HIS A 94 -10.69 4.95 -10.78
N GLY A 95 -10.11 5.64 -9.79
CA GLY A 95 -9.19 6.78 -9.99
C GLY A 95 -9.81 8.11 -9.60
#